data_AF-A0A8B6D314-F1
#
_entry.id   AF-A0A8B6D314-F1
#
_cell.length_a   1.000
_cell.length_b   1.000
_cell.length_c   1.000
_cell.angle_alpha   90.00
_cell.angle_beta   90.00
_cell.angle_gamma   90.00
#
_symmetry.space_group_name_H-M   'P 1'
#
loop_
_entity.id
_entity.type
_entity.pdbx_description
1 polymer ?
#
loop_
_entity_poly.entity_id
_entity_poly.type
_entity_poly.pdbx_seq_one_letter_code
_entity_poly.pdbx_strand_id
1 'polypeptide(L)' 'MIEKRGGTCIPVQCDHSKDSDVEELFDRISKEQDGRLDVLVNNAFNTAQGLKENMGQPFWEQPITMWDAVNNVGLR' A
#
# COMPACT_ATOMS: atom_id res chain seq x y z
N MET A 1 -9.68 18.02 -2.23
CA MET A 1 -10.96 17.27 -2.32
C MET A 1 -11.47 16.84 -0.93
N ILE A 2 -10.60 16.59 0.05
CA ILE A 2 -10.95 16.30 1.45
C ILE A 2 -11.28 17.57 2.24
N GLU A 3 -10.41 18.59 2.20
CA GLU A 3 -10.61 19.86 2.95
C GLU A 3 -11.88 20.60 2.53
N LYS A 4 -12.19 20.60 1.22
CA LYS A 4 -13.45 21.17 0.69
C LYS A 4 -14.71 20.49 1.25
N ARG A 5 -14.59 19.28 1.82
CA ARG A 5 -15.67 18.53 2.45
C ARG A 5 -15.61 18.59 3.99
N GLY A 6 -14.73 19.43 4.55
CA GLY A 6 -14.61 19.66 6.00
C GLY A 6 -13.69 18.69 6.76
N GLY A 7 -12.95 17.83 6.05
CA GLY A 7 -11.97 16.92 6.67
C GLY A 7 -10.54 17.45 6.61
N THR A 8 -9.65 16.87 7.40
CA THR A 8 -8.20 17.12 7.35
C THR A 8 -7.49 15.97 6.63
N CYS A 9 -6.52 16.29 5.77
CA CYS A 9 -5.73 15.31 5.03
C CYS A 9 -4.25 15.57 5.25
N ILE A 10 -3.53 14.58 5.80
CA ILE A 10 -2.09 14.64 6.02
C ILE A 10 -1.42 13.64 5.07
N PRO A 11 -0.86 14.07 3.93
CA PRO A 11 -0.15 13.18 3.04
C PRO A 11 1.19 12.79 3.67
N VAL A 12 1.48 11.49 3.66
CA VAL A 12 2.76 10.93 4.12
C VAL A 12 3.28 9.99 3.05
N GLN A 13 4.55 10.17 2.65
CA GLN A 13 5.21 9.22 1.77
C GLN A 13 5.56 7.96 2.56
N CYS A 14 5.16 6.80 2.05
CA CYS A 14 5.44 5.50 2.66
C CYS A 14 5.55 4.45 1.55
N ASP A 15 6.73 3.87 1.38
CA ASP A 15 6.92 2.71 0.50
C ASP A 15 6.51 1.44 1.25
N HIS A 16 5.31 0.92 0.99
CA HIS A 16 4.78 -0.26 1.68
C HIS A 16 5.60 -1.55 1.43
N SER A 17 6.58 -1.54 0.51
CA SER A 17 7.54 -2.64 0.36
C SER A 17 8.65 -2.63 1.42
N LYS A 18 8.76 -1.56 2.21
CA LYS A 18 9.78 -1.39 3.27
C LYS A 18 9.12 -1.35 4.65
N ASP A 19 9.45 -2.31 5.50
CA ASP A 19 8.88 -2.40 6.85
C ASP A 19 9.19 -1.15 7.68
N SER A 20 10.37 -0.55 7.49
CA SER A 20 10.78 0.67 8.19
C SER A 20 9.88 1.87 7.88
N ASP A 21 9.45 2.03 6.62
CA ASP A 21 8.57 3.14 6.22
C ASP A 21 7.17 2.97 6.81
N VAL A 22 6.72 1.72 6.96
CA VAL A 22 5.45 1.39 7.60
C VAL A 22 5.53 1.67 9.10
N GLU A 23 6.60 1.21 9.76
CA GLU A 23 6.84 1.48 11.18
C GLU A 23 6.86 2.99 11.46
N GLU A 24 7.63 3.76 10.70
CA GLU A 24 7.71 5.22 10.84
C GLU A 24 6.34 5.91 10.68
N LEU A 25 5.52 5.44 9.73
CA LEU A 25 4.17 5.95 9.53
C LEU A 25 3.28 5.72 10.77
N PHE A 26 3.25 4.51 11.31
CA PHE A 26 2.45 4.21 12.50
C PHE A 26 2.96 4.93 13.74
N ASP A 27 4.28 5.04 13.89
CA ASP A 27 4.92 5.81 14.95
C ASP A 27 4.50 7.28 14.94
N ARG A 28 4.45 7.86 13.74
CA ARG A 28 4.00 9.23 13.54
C ARG A 28 2.52 9.39 13.84
N ILE A 29 1.65 8.49 13.34
CA ILE A 29 0.21 8.50 13.64
C ILE A 29 0.00 8.43 15.16
N SER A 30 0.69 7.52 15.84
CA SER A 30 0.59 7.38 17.30
C SER A 30 0.98 8.67 18.02
N LYS A 31 2.07 9.33 17.62
CA LYS A 31 2.53 10.59 18.25
C LYS A 31 1.59 11.75 17.97
N GLU A 32 1.07 11.88 16.75
CA GLU A 32 0.23 13.00 16.33
C GLU A 32 -1.23 12.87 16.80
N GLN A 33 -1.72 11.65 17.01
CA GLN A 33 -3.12 11.35 17.33
C GLN A 33 -3.32 10.81 18.76
N ASP A 34 -2.36 11.00 19.65
CA ASP A 34 -2.40 10.53 21.04
C ASP A 34 -2.71 9.02 21.14
N GLY A 35 -2.03 8.23 20.29
CA GLY A 35 -2.17 6.78 20.20
C GLY A 35 -3.44 6.29 19.49
N ARG A 36 -4.30 7.17 18.98
CA ARG A 36 -5.59 6.79 18.37
C ARG A 36 -5.47 6.51 16.87
N LEU A 37 -5.95 5.34 16.45
CA LEU A 37 -6.22 4.98 15.05
C LEU A 37 -7.57 4.23 14.98
N ASP A 38 -8.58 4.86 14.40
CA ASP A 38 -9.93 4.26 14.35
C ASP A 38 -10.12 3.30 13.16
N VAL A 39 -9.53 3.62 12.01
CA VAL A 39 -9.71 2.87 10.76
C VAL A 39 -8.41 2.83 9.99
N LEU A 40 -8.03 1.64 9.53
CA LEU A 40 -6.95 1.41 8.59
C LEU A 40 -7.53 0.80 7.31
N VAL A 41 -7.21 1.38 6.16
CA VAL A 41 -7.59 0.83 4.85
C VAL A 41 -6.31 0.38 4.15
N ASN A 42 -6.03 -0.92 4.16
CA ASN A 42 -4.91 -1.51 3.43
C ASN A 42 -5.22 -1.54 1.94
N ASN A 43 -4.86 -0.45 1.25
CA ASN A 43 -5.02 -0.31 -0.18
C ASN A 43 -3.72 0.20 -0.80
N ALA A 44 -2.83 -0.73 -1.13
CA ALA A 44 -1.61 -0.48 -1.87
C ALA A 44 -1.48 -1.52 -3.00
N PHE A 45 -1.05 -1.09 -4.19
CA PHE A 45 -1.05 -1.93 -5.39
C PHE A 45 0.13 -1.61 -6.30
N ASN A 46 0.84 -2.65 -6.75
CA ASN A 46 2.10 -2.51 -7.51
C ASN A 46 2.09 -3.22 -8.88
N THR A 47 0.99 -3.85 -9.31
CA THR A 47 1.02 -4.83 -10.43
C THR A 47 0.27 -4.48 -11.69
N ALA A 48 -0.15 -3.23 -11.86
CA ALA A 48 -0.91 -2.80 -13.04
C ALA A 48 -0.24 -3.19 -14.37
N GLN A 49 1.09 -3.08 -14.45
CA GLN A 49 1.84 -3.38 -15.68
C GLN A 49 2.04 -4.89 -15.89
N GLY A 50 2.52 -5.62 -14.89
CA GLY A 50 2.77 -7.06 -14.99
C GLY A 50 1.49 -7.87 -15.25
N LEU A 51 0.35 -7.45 -14.68
CA LEU A 51 -0.95 -8.06 -14.97
C LEU A 51 -1.39 -7.80 -16.42
N LYS A 52 -1.09 -6.63 -16.97
CA LYS A 52 -1.44 -6.28 -18.35
C LYS A 52 -0.63 -7.08 -19.35
N GLU A 53 0.66 -7.26 -19.10
CA GLU A 53 1.59 -7.98 -19.98
C GLU A 53 1.32 -9.49 -20.02
N ASN A 54 0.86 -10.06 -18.91
CA ASN A 54 0.60 -11.50 -18.79
C ASN A 54 -0.90 -11.84 -18.78
N MET A 55 -1.74 -10.92 -19.25
CA MET A 55 -3.19 -11.09 -19.27
C MET A 55 -3.58 -12.30 -20.15
N GLY A 56 -4.35 -13.24 -19.58
CA GLY A 56 -4.80 -14.44 -20.28
C GLY A 56 -3.81 -15.60 -20.28
N GLN A 57 -2.61 -15.42 -19.71
CA GLN A 57 -1.67 -16.52 -19.52
C GLN A 57 -1.99 -17.30 -18.22
N PRO A 58 -1.87 -18.64 -18.22
CA PRO A 58 -1.91 -19.41 -17.00
C PRO A 58 -0.75 -19.07 -16.06
N PHE A 59 -0.96 -19.16 -14.75
CA PHE A 59 0.03 -18.74 -13.76
C PHE A 59 1.37 -19.51 -13.87
N TRP A 60 1.36 -20.76 -14.34
CA TRP A 60 2.56 -21.59 -14.49
C TRP A 60 3.44 -21.20 -15.70
N GLU A 61 2.92 -20.36 -16.60
CA GLU A 61 3.68 -19.81 -17.74
C GLU A 61 4.26 -18.42 -17.42
N GLN A 62 3.82 -17.80 -16.31
CA GLN A 62 4.27 -16.48 -15.91
C GLN A 62 5.64 -16.51 -15.21
N PRO A 63 6.43 -15.43 -15.27
CA PRO A 63 7.66 -15.31 -14.51
C PRO A 63 7.41 -15.47 -13.00
N ILE A 64 8.30 -16.16 -12.29
CA ILE A 64 8.19 -16.35 -10.83
C ILE A 64 8.15 -15.03 -10.05
N THR A 65 8.79 -13.99 -10.60
CA THR A 65 8.79 -12.62 -10.06
C THR A 65 7.39 -12.00 -9.99
N MET A 66 6.42 -12.57 -10.69
CA MET A 66 5.03 -12.12 -10.66
C MET A 66 4.38 -12.34 -9.29
N TRP A 67 4.84 -13.35 -8.53
CA TRP A 67 4.39 -13.56 -7.14
C TRP A 67 4.73 -12.36 -6.26
N ASP A 68 6.00 -11.96 -6.23
CA ASP A 68 6.46 -10.85 -5.39
C ASP A 68 5.85 -9.52 -5.84
N ALA A 69 5.74 -9.32 -7.15
CA ALA A 69 5.12 -8.12 -7.68
C ALA A 69 3.68 -7.96 -7.14
N VAL A 70 2.87 -9.02 -7.14
CA VAL A 70 1.46 -8.98 -6.67
C VAL A 70 1.38 -8.89 -5.15
N ASN A 71 2.11 -9.74 -4.45
CA ASN A 71 1.84 -10.03 -3.05
C ASN A 71 2.70 -9.24 -2.07
N ASN A 72 3.87 -8.73 -2.49
CA ASN A 72 4.78 -8.07 -1.55
C ASN A 72 4.18 -6.80 -0.96
N VAL A 73 3.47 -5.99 -1.76
CA VAL A 73 2.81 -4.76 -1.29
C VAL A 73 1.33 -5.00 -0.97
N GLY A 74 0.63 -5.77 -1.79
CA GLY A 74 -0.84 -5.86 -1.73
C GLY A 74 -1.41 -6.72 -0.60
N LEU A 75 -0.59 -7.50 0.10
CA LEU A 75 -1.02 -8.39 1.19
C LEU A 75 -0.47 -8.01 2.57
N ARG A 76 0.08 -6.80 2.70
CA ARG A 76 0.61 -6.26 3.95
C ARG A 76 -0.45 -5.53 4.77
#